data_AF-A0A1Z9Q5H8-F1
#
_entry.id   AF-A0A1Z9Q5H8-F1
#
_cell.length_a   1.000
_cell.length_b   1.000
_cell.length_c   1.000
_cell.angle_alpha   90.00
_cell.angle_beta   90.00
_cell.angle_gamma   90.00
#
_symmetry.space_group_name_H-M   'P 1'
#
loop_
_entity.id
_entity.type
_entity.pdbx_description
1 polymer ?
#
loop_
_entity_poly.entity_id
_entity_poly.type
_entity_poly.pdbx_seq_one_letter_code
_entity_poly.pdbx_strand_id
1 'polypeptide(L)'
;MRKTDFETIKKSIQVPIDRIRDHYDIYWGAGRLLELANIDLRQKFLKQENKYQLAVNERNVDAIKQHGAGLIRGYEALNKYAIDKDFKPEPEWSWTAPYKDSKKTITVCRTDADAKRRGLQGKAVFSLREVISFIPEQILDIRANFTTSDIENVKSKVDEPFDDPLGINDA
;
A
#
# COMPACT_ATOMS: atom_id res chain seq x y z
N MET A 1 5.32 -31.13 -13.16
CA MET A 1 4.38 -29.99 -13.27
C MET A 1 4.96 -28.96 -14.22
N ARG A 2 4.23 -28.51 -15.24
CA ARG A 2 4.72 -27.45 -16.14
C ARG A 2 4.72 -26.12 -15.40
N LYS A 3 5.63 -25.19 -15.75
CA LYS A 3 5.69 -23.86 -15.10
C LYS A 3 4.33 -23.15 -15.11
N THR A 4 3.58 -23.26 -16.21
CA THR A 4 2.25 -22.68 -16.38
C THR A 4 1.21 -23.24 -15.39
N ASP A 5 1.28 -24.53 -15.06
CA ASP A 5 0.35 -25.17 -14.14
C ASP A 5 0.59 -24.69 -12.70
N PHE A 6 1.87 -24.53 -12.31
CA PHE A 6 2.24 -24.00 -10.99
C PHE A 6 1.76 -22.57 -10.78
N GLU A 7 2.05 -21.67 -11.72
CA GLU A 7 1.66 -20.25 -11.58
C GLU A 7 0.13 -20.09 -11.53
N THR A 8 -0.61 -20.92 -12.28
CA THR A 8 -2.08 -20.94 -12.24
C THR A 8 -2.58 -21.31 -10.84
N ILE A 9 -2.01 -22.36 -10.22
CA ILE A 9 -2.39 -22.81 -8.88
C ILE A 9 -1.97 -21.78 -7.82
N LYS A 10 -0.74 -21.24 -7.91
CA LYS A 10 -0.28 -20.19 -7.00
C LYS A 10 -1.23 -18.99 -7.04
N LYS A 11 -1.60 -18.53 -8.24
CA LYS A 11 -2.48 -17.38 -8.42
C LYS A 11 -3.88 -17.64 -7.86
N SER A 12 -4.43 -18.85 -8.02
CA SER A 12 -5.75 -19.18 -7.47
C SER A 12 -5.80 -19.16 -5.94
N ILE A 13 -4.67 -19.38 -5.26
CA ILE A 13 -4.54 -19.27 -3.79
C ILE A 13 -4.19 -17.85 -3.34
N GLN A 14 -3.35 -17.14 -4.09
CA GLN A 14 -2.93 -15.78 -3.76
C GLN A 14 -4.11 -14.78 -3.84
N VAL A 15 -4.98 -14.90 -4.84
CA VAL A 15 -6.10 -13.96 -5.04
C VAL A 15 -7.04 -13.87 -3.82
N PRO A 16 -7.50 -14.97 -3.21
CA PRO A 16 -8.26 -14.92 -1.96
C PRO A 16 -7.52 -14.25 -0.79
N ILE A 17 -6.20 -14.47 -0.66
CA ILE A 17 -5.37 -13.87 0.39
C ILE A 17 -5.28 -12.35 0.20
N ASP A 18 -5.04 -11.90 -1.03
CA ASP A 18 -4.99 -10.47 -1.35
C ASP A 18 -6.35 -9.82 -1.11
N ARG A 19 -7.45 -10.46 -1.52
CA ARG A 19 -8.80 -9.93 -1.29
C ARG A 19 -9.12 -9.72 0.20
N ILE A 20 -8.77 -10.66 1.07
CA ILE A 20 -9.05 -10.52 2.50
C ILE A 20 -8.12 -9.49 3.15
N ARG A 21 -6.85 -9.43 2.73
CA ARG A 21 -5.92 -8.38 3.17
C ARG A 21 -6.47 -7.02 2.79
N ASP A 22 -6.78 -6.80 1.52
CA ASP A 22 -7.24 -5.51 1.00
C ASP A 22 -8.56 -5.09 1.66
N HIS A 23 -9.49 -6.03 1.87
CA HIS A 23 -10.73 -5.77 2.62
C HIS A 23 -10.46 -5.22 4.02
N TYR A 24 -9.55 -5.85 4.77
CA TYR A 24 -9.22 -5.40 6.12
C TYR A 24 -8.32 -4.17 6.16
N ASP A 25 -7.43 -4.00 5.19
CA ASP A 25 -6.60 -2.81 5.07
C ASP A 25 -7.46 -1.57 4.76
N ILE A 26 -8.52 -1.71 3.96
CA ILE A 26 -9.51 -0.66 3.72
C ILE A 26 -10.26 -0.31 5.02
N TYR A 27 -10.71 -1.31 5.77
CA TYR A 27 -11.57 -1.08 6.94
C TYR A 27 -10.79 -0.62 8.17
N TRP A 28 -9.66 -1.25 8.46
CA TRP A 28 -8.87 -0.98 9.66
C TRP A 28 -7.75 0.01 9.42
N GLY A 29 -7.30 0.20 8.18
CA GLY A 29 -6.05 0.86 7.85
C GLY A 29 -4.95 -0.13 7.49
N ALA A 30 -4.19 0.17 6.44
CA ALA A 30 -3.16 -0.72 5.91
C ALA A 30 -2.18 -1.20 6.99
N GLY A 31 -2.10 -2.52 7.19
CA GLY A 31 -1.21 -3.18 8.16
C GLY A 31 -1.57 -2.96 9.64
N ARG A 32 -2.60 -2.15 9.95
CA ARG A 32 -2.94 -1.75 11.33
C ARG A 32 -3.44 -2.91 12.18
N LEU A 33 -4.14 -3.88 11.59
CA LEU A 33 -4.64 -5.06 12.32
C LEU A 33 -3.51 -5.81 13.04
N LEU A 34 -2.35 -5.92 12.40
CA LEU A 34 -1.19 -6.57 12.99
C LEU A 34 -0.60 -5.73 14.13
N GLU A 35 -0.63 -4.40 14.02
CA GLU A 35 -0.20 -3.45 15.07
C GLU A 35 -1.10 -3.50 16.32
N LEU A 36 -2.40 -3.72 16.13
CA LEU A 36 -3.38 -3.79 17.23
C LEU A 36 -3.32 -5.13 17.98
N ALA A 37 -2.94 -6.20 17.29
CA ALA A 37 -2.85 -7.53 17.89
C ALA A 37 -1.78 -7.61 18.99
N ASN A 38 -2.05 -8.44 20.00
CA ASN A 38 -1.05 -8.77 21.02
C ASN A 38 0.15 -9.52 20.42
N ILE A 39 1.23 -9.60 21.20
CA ILE A 39 2.50 -10.18 20.73
C ILE A 39 2.35 -11.63 20.26
N ASP A 40 1.57 -12.44 20.97
CA ASP A 40 1.38 -13.86 20.65
C ASP A 40 0.64 -14.06 19.32
N LEU A 41 -0.44 -13.31 19.10
CA LEU A 41 -1.22 -13.38 17.87
C LEU A 41 -0.42 -12.84 16.68
N ARG A 42 0.33 -11.75 16.89
CA ARG A 42 1.25 -11.19 15.89
C ARG A 42 2.31 -12.20 15.47
N GLN A 43 2.95 -12.87 16.43
CA GLN A 43 3.96 -13.90 16.14
C GLN A 43 3.38 -15.10 15.39
N LYS A 44 2.18 -15.55 15.77
CA LYS A 44 1.48 -16.64 15.07
C LYS A 44 1.18 -16.27 13.61
N PHE A 45 0.70 -15.04 13.38
CA PHE A 45 0.44 -14.53 12.04
C PHE A 45 1.72 -14.48 11.20
N LEU A 46 2.77 -13.81 11.69
CA LEU A 46 4.05 -13.68 10.98
C LEU A 46 4.71 -15.05 10.69
N LYS A 47 4.60 -16.01 11.63
CA LYS A 47 5.08 -17.37 11.40
C LYS A 47 4.32 -18.07 10.27
N GLN A 48 3.02 -17.84 10.18
CA GLN A 48 2.19 -18.40 9.13
C GLN A 48 2.48 -17.77 7.76
N GLU A 49 2.69 -16.45 7.74
CA GLU A 49 3.13 -15.72 6.54
C GLU A 49 4.48 -16.23 6.03
N ASN A 50 5.46 -16.39 6.92
CA ASN A 50 6.77 -16.94 6.56
C ASN A 50 6.68 -18.36 5.98
N LYS A 51 5.82 -19.22 6.54
CA LYS A 51 5.59 -20.58 6.01
C LYS A 51 4.97 -20.55 4.61
N TYR A 52 4.04 -19.64 4.36
CA TYR A 52 3.46 -19.45 3.03
C TYR A 52 4.51 -18.99 2.02
N GLN A 53 5.32 -17.98 2.36
CA GLN A 53 6.37 -17.49 1.48
C GLN A 53 7.43 -18.55 1.18
N LEU A 54 7.82 -19.34 2.19
CA LEU A 54 8.73 -20.47 1.98
C LEU A 54 8.13 -21.51 1.03
N ALA A 55 6.86 -21.87 1.21
CA ALA A 55 6.17 -22.82 0.32
C ALA A 55 6.09 -22.33 -1.13
N VAL A 56 5.88 -21.02 -1.33
CA VAL A 56 5.91 -20.38 -2.66
C VAL A 56 7.30 -20.48 -3.28
N ASN A 57 8.36 -20.19 -2.50
CA ASN A 57 9.75 -20.26 -2.96
C ASN A 57 10.17 -21.68 -3.34
N GLU A 58 9.76 -22.66 -2.54
CA GLU A 58 10.02 -24.10 -2.77
C GLU A 58 9.10 -24.73 -3.83
N ARG A 59 8.11 -23.97 -4.34
CA ARG A 59 7.09 -24.44 -5.28
C ARG A 59 6.30 -25.65 -4.79
N ASN A 60 6.12 -25.76 -3.47
CA ASN A 60 5.38 -26.84 -2.84
C ASN A 60 3.88 -26.50 -2.83
N VAL A 61 3.14 -27.04 -3.81
CA VAL A 61 1.72 -26.71 -4.03
C VAL A 61 0.83 -27.04 -2.83
N ASP A 62 1.05 -28.18 -2.17
CA ASP A 62 0.21 -28.58 -1.04
C ASP A 62 0.47 -27.69 0.18
N ALA A 63 1.73 -27.33 0.41
CA ALA A 63 2.10 -26.36 1.43
C ALA A 63 1.56 -24.95 1.13
N ILE A 64 1.56 -24.50 -0.14
CA ILE A 64 0.95 -23.22 -0.54
C ILE A 64 -0.55 -23.20 -0.21
N LYS A 65 -1.29 -24.27 -0.55
CA LYS A 65 -2.72 -24.39 -0.23
C LYS A 65 -2.96 -24.37 1.28
N GLN A 66 -2.21 -25.20 2.02
CA GLN A 66 -2.34 -25.30 3.47
C GLN A 66 -2.02 -23.97 4.16
N HIS A 67 -0.91 -23.34 3.77
CA HIS A 67 -0.46 -22.11 4.42
C HIS A 67 -1.28 -20.89 4.00
N GLY A 68 -1.76 -20.84 2.76
CA GLY A 68 -2.68 -19.81 2.28
C GLY A 68 -4.02 -19.82 3.01
N ALA A 69 -4.64 -21.00 3.19
CA ALA A 69 -5.84 -21.14 4.01
C ALA A 69 -5.60 -20.78 5.49
N GLY A 70 -4.38 -20.99 5.99
CA GLY A 70 -3.99 -20.54 7.33
C GLY A 70 -3.81 -19.02 7.43
N LEU A 71 -3.34 -18.35 6.37
CA LEU A 71 -3.20 -16.89 6.32
C LEU A 71 -4.56 -16.20 6.34
N ILE A 72 -5.54 -16.70 5.57
CA ILE A 72 -6.92 -16.19 5.57
C ILE A 72 -7.50 -16.23 6.99
N ARG A 73 -7.41 -17.37 7.66
CA ARG A 73 -7.81 -17.50 9.08
C ARG A 73 -7.00 -16.60 10.01
N GLY A 74 -5.75 -16.33 9.69
CA GLY A 74 -4.90 -15.39 10.41
C GLY A 74 -5.48 -13.97 10.37
N TYR A 75 -5.87 -13.49 9.18
CA TYR A 75 -6.52 -12.18 9.02
C TYR A 75 -7.86 -12.11 9.78
N GLU A 76 -8.69 -13.14 9.69
CA GLU A 76 -9.95 -13.22 10.45
C GLU A 76 -9.71 -13.17 11.96
N ALA A 77 -8.68 -13.84 12.46
CA ALA A 77 -8.32 -13.84 13.87
C ALA A 77 -7.82 -12.46 14.33
N LEU A 78 -7.05 -11.75 13.51
CA LEU A 78 -6.63 -10.37 13.78
C LEU A 78 -7.84 -9.44 13.88
N ASN A 79 -8.76 -9.52 12.92
CA ASN A 79 -10.01 -8.74 12.93
C ASN A 79 -10.86 -9.05 14.16
N LYS A 80 -11.06 -10.34 14.46
CA LYS A 80 -11.82 -10.77 15.65
C LYS A 80 -11.19 -10.22 16.92
N TYR A 81 -9.87 -10.32 17.07
CA TYR A 81 -9.16 -9.75 18.22
C TYR A 81 -9.39 -8.24 18.31
N ALA A 82 -9.34 -7.52 17.19
CA ALA A 82 -9.53 -6.07 17.19
C ALA A 82 -10.95 -5.67 17.65
N ILE A 83 -11.96 -6.41 17.19
CA ILE A 83 -13.36 -6.23 17.61
C ILE A 83 -13.53 -6.59 19.09
N ASP A 84 -13.02 -7.74 19.53
CA ASP A 84 -13.14 -8.22 20.92
C ASP A 84 -12.42 -7.29 21.92
N LYS A 85 -11.52 -6.41 21.44
CA LYS A 85 -10.81 -5.39 22.22
C LYS A 85 -11.40 -3.98 22.06
N ASP A 86 -12.56 -3.85 21.44
CA ASP A 86 -13.26 -2.58 21.20
C ASP A 86 -12.42 -1.53 20.46
N PHE A 87 -11.41 -1.96 19.69
CA PHE A 87 -10.66 -1.03 18.85
C PHE A 87 -11.56 -0.45 17.77
N LYS A 88 -11.38 0.84 17.50
CA LYS A 88 -12.13 1.52 16.45
C LYS A 88 -11.44 1.36 15.09
N PRO A 89 -12.21 1.07 14.02
CA PRO A 89 -11.72 1.05 12.64
C PRO A 89 -11.02 2.35 12.28
N GLU A 90 -10.30 2.38 11.16
CA GLU A 90 -9.80 3.67 10.68
C GLU A 90 -11.04 4.53 10.36
N PRO A 91 -11.12 5.80 10.83
CA PRO A 91 -12.20 6.68 10.45
C PRO A 91 -12.30 6.71 8.93
N GLU A 92 -13.51 6.62 8.37
CA GLU A 92 -13.82 6.51 6.93
C GLU A 92 -13.16 7.57 6.03
N TRP A 93 -12.51 8.56 6.63
CA TRP A 93 -11.93 9.73 6.01
C TRP A 93 -10.41 9.78 6.17
N SER A 94 -9.74 8.65 6.43
CA SER A 94 -8.30 8.52 6.24
C SER A 94 -7.91 7.24 5.51
N TRP A 95 -6.92 7.36 4.62
CA TRP A 95 -6.41 6.30 3.76
C TRP A 95 -4.92 6.14 3.99
N THR A 96 -4.46 4.93 4.28
CA THR A 96 -3.03 4.62 4.43
C THR A 96 -2.59 3.67 3.32
N ALA A 97 -1.48 3.99 2.66
CA ALA A 97 -0.92 3.18 1.58
C ALA A 97 0.63 3.16 1.64
N PRO A 98 1.29 2.09 1.14
CA PRO A 98 2.74 2.07 0.99
C PRO A 98 3.21 3.15 0.00
N TYR A 99 4.34 3.79 0.29
CA TYR A 99 4.95 4.76 -0.61
C TYR A 99 5.85 4.05 -1.63
N LYS A 100 5.36 3.88 -2.86
CA LYS A 100 6.07 3.17 -3.94
C LYS A 100 6.55 1.80 -3.43
N ASP A 101 7.74 1.35 -3.85
CA ASP A 101 8.37 0.12 -3.37
C ASP A 101 9.17 0.31 -2.05
N SER A 102 8.88 1.36 -1.28
CA SER A 102 9.59 1.62 -0.02
C SER A 102 8.88 0.99 1.19
N LYS A 103 9.62 0.80 2.30
CA LYS A 103 9.04 0.39 3.58
C LYS A 103 8.24 1.50 4.29
N LYS A 104 8.12 2.68 3.69
CA LYS A 104 7.40 3.82 4.27
C LYS A 104 5.94 3.74 3.87
N THR A 105 5.04 4.17 4.76
CA THR A 105 3.62 4.35 4.48
C THR A 105 3.25 5.82 4.52
N ILE A 106 2.34 6.23 3.65
CA ILE A 106 1.72 7.56 3.68
C ILE A 106 0.27 7.39 4.13
N THR A 107 -0.16 8.26 5.04
CA THR A 107 -1.58 8.39 5.40
C THR A 107 -2.12 9.72 4.88
N VAL A 108 -3.24 9.69 4.17
CA VAL A 108 -3.98 10.88 3.73
C VAL A 108 -5.24 11.00 4.56
N CYS A 109 -5.47 12.14 5.21
CA CYS A 109 -6.66 12.43 6.00
C CYS A 109 -7.53 13.48 5.30
N ARG A 110 -8.85 13.44 5.48
CA ARG A 110 -9.76 14.41 4.87
C ARG A 110 -9.50 15.86 5.28
N THR A 111 -9.14 16.12 6.54
CA THR A 111 -8.93 17.49 7.05
C THR A 111 -7.53 17.71 7.63
N ASP A 112 -7.10 18.96 7.69
CA ASP A 112 -5.82 19.36 8.31
C ASP A 112 -5.78 19.04 9.80
N ALA A 113 -6.91 19.19 10.51
CA ALA A 113 -6.98 18.90 11.95
C ALA A 113 -6.72 17.41 12.24
N ASP A 114 -7.19 16.56 11.34
CA ASP A 114 -7.03 15.12 11.43
C ASP A 114 -5.62 14.65 11.11
N ALA A 115 -5.00 15.25 10.09
CA ALA A 115 -3.59 15.04 9.77
C ALA A 115 -2.70 15.44 10.95
N LYS A 116 -2.94 16.62 11.55
CA LYS A 116 -2.19 17.11 12.72
C LYS A 116 -2.32 16.19 13.94
N ARG A 117 -3.53 15.71 14.24
CA ARG A 117 -3.77 14.80 15.37
C ARG A 117 -2.97 13.49 15.23
N ARG A 118 -2.81 13.00 14.00
CA ARG A 118 -2.09 11.75 13.68
C ARG A 118 -0.58 11.92 13.49
N GLY A 119 -0.15 13.06 12.96
CA GLY A 119 1.26 13.36 12.66
C GLY A 119 2.17 13.36 13.89
N LEU A 120 1.60 13.44 15.10
CA LEU A 120 2.33 13.35 16.37
C LEU A 120 3.05 12.00 16.60
N GLN A 121 2.79 10.98 15.76
CA GLN A 121 3.38 9.63 15.89
C GLN A 121 4.57 9.36 14.96
N GLY A 122 5.16 10.37 14.32
CA GLY A 122 6.33 10.20 13.43
C GLY A 122 6.02 9.47 12.11
N LYS A 123 4.74 9.35 11.74
CA LYS A 123 4.27 8.82 10.46
C LYS A 123 4.17 9.95 9.42
N ALA A 124 4.38 9.64 8.14
CA ALA A 124 4.14 10.60 7.05
C ALA A 124 2.63 10.74 6.82
N VAL A 125 2.03 11.77 7.42
CA VAL A 125 0.59 12.03 7.35
C VAL A 125 0.35 13.36 6.64
N PHE A 126 -0.50 13.34 5.62
CA PHE A 126 -0.94 14.53 4.88
C PHE A 126 -2.44 14.69 5.03
N SER A 127 -2.92 15.92 4.94
CA SER A 127 -4.33 16.18 4.64
C SER A 127 -4.60 16.09 3.15
N LEU A 128 -5.87 15.94 2.78
CA LEU A 128 -6.30 15.97 1.39
C LEU A 128 -5.97 17.33 0.74
N ARG A 129 -6.03 18.42 1.52
CA ARG A 129 -5.62 19.76 1.08
C ARG A 129 -4.14 19.78 0.69
N GLU A 130 -3.27 19.20 1.52
CA GLU A 130 -1.84 19.10 1.22
C GLU A 130 -1.59 18.25 -0.03
N VAL A 131 -2.26 17.10 -0.15
CA VAL A 131 -2.14 16.25 -1.35
C VAL A 131 -2.57 16.99 -2.62
N ILE A 132 -3.71 17.69 -2.60
CA ILE A 132 -4.19 18.47 -3.74
C ILE A 132 -3.19 19.57 -4.11
N SER A 133 -2.53 20.21 -3.13
CA SER A 133 -1.54 21.25 -3.40
C SER A 133 -0.29 20.75 -4.15
N PHE A 134 -0.04 19.43 -4.16
CA PHE A 134 1.04 18.83 -4.93
C PHE A 134 0.64 18.44 -6.35
N ILE A 135 -0.65 18.50 -6.70
CA ILE A 135 -1.14 18.15 -8.04
C ILE A 135 -1.02 19.38 -8.94
N PRO A 136 -0.15 19.37 -9.97
CA PRO A 136 -0.05 20.48 -10.91
C PRO A 136 -1.34 20.65 -11.71
N GLU A 137 -1.69 21.88 -12.07
CA GLU A 137 -2.91 22.18 -12.83
C GLU A 137 -2.99 21.41 -14.16
N GLN A 138 -1.86 21.21 -14.82
CA GLN A 138 -1.79 20.45 -16.08
C GLN A 138 -2.27 18.99 -15.92
N ILE A 139 -2.13 18.41 -14.72
CA ILE A 139 -2.62 17.05 -14.43
C ILE A 139 -4.14 17.03 -14.34
N LEU A 140 -4.76 18.10 -13.87
CA LEU A 140 -6.21 18.23 -13.82
C LEU A 140 -6.79 18.27 -15.24
N ASP A 141 -6.16 19.04 -16.13
CA ASP A 141 -6.55 19.12 -17.54
C ASP A 141 -6.41 17.78 -18.26
N ILE A 142 -5.29 17.07 -18.04
CA ILE A 142 -5.09 15.74 -18.60
C ILE A 142 -6.15 14.76 -18.08
N ARG A 143 -6.44 14.76 -16.78
CA ARG A 143 -7.42 13.83 -16.18
C ARG A 143 -8.85 14.12 -16.65
N ALA A 144 -9.18 15.39 -16.90
CA ALA A 144 -10.48 15.78 -17.46
C ALA A 144 -10.66 15.25 -18.89
N ASN A 145 -9.60 15.25 -19.69
CA ASN A 145 -9.64 14.81 -21.09
C ASN A 145 -9.40 13.30 -21.28
N PHE A 146 -8.74 12.63 -20.32
CA PHE A 146 -8.35 11.22 -20.39
C PHE A 146 -8.78 10.46 -19.12
N THR A 147 -10.10 10.37 -18.91
CA THR A 147 -10.70 9.91 -17.64
C THR A 147 -10.35 8.48 -17.24
N THR A 148 -10.08 7.59 -18.20
CA THR A 148 -9.78 6.17 -17.95
C THR A 148 -8.29 5.84 -17.95
N SER A 149 -7.42 6.81 -18.24
CA SER A 149 -5.98 6.58 -18.34
C SER A 149 -5.27 6.86 -17.03
N ASP A 150 -4.36 5.97 -16.65
CA ASP A 150 -3.52 6.15 -15.47
C ASP A 150 -2.35 7.09 -15.78
N ILE A 151 -2.05 7.98 -14.84
CA ILE A 151 -0.92 8.91 -14.91
C ILE A 151 0.21 8.30 -14.09
N GLU A 152 1.19 7.71 -14.76
CA GLU A 152 2.30 7.01 -14.09
C GLU A 152 3.49 7.92 -13.77
N ASN A 153 3.72 8.96 -14.58
CA ASN A 153 4.90 9.81 -14.45
C ASN A 153 4.60 11.26 -14.84
N VAL A 154 5.03 12.19 -14.00
CA VAL A 154 4.96 13.63 -14.24
C VAL A 154 6.38 14.17 -14.14
N LYS A 155 6.92 14.66 -15.26
CA LYS A 155 8.24 15.30 -15.31
C LYS A 155 8.05 16.80 -15.47
N SER A 156 8.58 17.58 -14.52
CA SER A 156 8.74 19.01 -14.73
C SER A 156 9.76 19.22 -15.85
N LYS A 157 9.48 20.14 -16.77
CA LYS A 157 10.48 20.59 -17.73
C LYS A 157 11.55 21.33 -16.92
N VAL A 158 12.75 20.77 -16.84
CA VAL A 158 13.90 21.50 -16.31
C VAL A 158 14.27 22.49 -17.40
N ASP A 159 14.26 23.80 -17.10
CA ASP A 159 14.86 24.78 -17.98
C ASP A 159 16.36 24.50 -18.00
N GLU A 160 16.83 23.80 -19.04
CA GLU A 160 18.25 23.73 -19.32
C GLU A 160 18.70 25.13 -19.74
N PRO A 161 19.74 25.71 -19.10
CA PRO A 161 20.32 26.95 -19.59
C PRO A 161 20.80 26.71 -21.04
N PHE A 162 20.37 27.57 -21.95
CA PHE A 162 20.88 27.60 -23.32
C PHE A 162 22.39 27.83 -23.25
N ASP A 163 23.16 26.78 -23.56
CA ASP A 163 24.60 26.90 -23.82
C ASP A 163 24.72 27.43 -25.26
N ASP A 164 24.69 28.76 -25.42
CA ASP A 164 24.88 29.42 -26.70
C ASP A 164 26.37 29.32 -27.09
N PRO A 165 26.76 28.52 -28.11
CA PRO A 165 28.16 28.28 -28.43
C PRO A 165 28.79 29.41 -29.26
N LEU A 166 28.15 30.56 -29.42
CA LEU A 166 28.68 31.70 -30.17
C LEU A 166 29.16 32.81 -29.23
N GLY A 167 30.31 32.58 -28.61
CA GLY A 167 31.12 33.64 -28.01
C GLY A 167 31.58 34.62 -29.10
N ILE A 168 30.82 35.69 -29.32
CA ILE A 168 31.32 36.90 -29.96
C ILE A 168 32.22 37.59 -28.92
N ASN A 169 33.53 37.35 -29.01
CA ASN A 169 34.52 38.21 -28.39
C ASN A 169 34.70 39.42 -29.30
N ASP A 170 34.04 40.54 -28.96
CA ASP A 170 34.40 41.83 -29.54
C ASP A 170 35.75 42.28 -28.94
N ALA A 171 36.71 42.51 -29.84
CA ALA A 171 38.01 43.11 -29.58
C ALA A 171 37.96 44.63 -29.83
#